data_AF-A0A1R3KLD0-F1
#
_entry.id   AF-A0A1R3KLD0-F1
#
_cell.length_a   1.000
_cell.length_b   1.000
_cell.length_c   1.000
_cell.angle_alpha   90.00
_cell.angle_beta   90.00
_cell.angle_gamma   90.00
#
_symmetry.space_group_name_H-M   'P 1'
#
loop_
_entity.id
_entity.type
_entity.pdbx_description
1 polymer ?
#
loop_
_entity_poly.entity_id
_entity_poly.type
_entity_poly.pdbx_seq_one_letter_code
_entity_poly.pdbx_strand_id
1 'polypeptide(L)'
;MEEGEDRNQLGKLIEAFCQVMPKELKDFIVKVNTSEEDKITCVVADLNMGWALDVAAELGISRVAVWPASMFQLVVCLCIPKMIDDGLIDENGFLVDKDKMFQVSPTTPAIDPKQFVWLTFADSSDQKTLFNFIKANNKAVDTADWVLCNSSLELEPQAFTLVPKVEELLGNDDFKRRSFQVKEMLATSVSEGGSSTKTLKNFTEWLKS
;
A
#
# COMPACT_ATOMS: atom_id res chain seq x y z
N MET A 1 6.96 -19.77 -5.40
CA MET A 1 8.08 -19.75 -6.37
C MET A 1 9.14 -20.73 -5.89
N GLU A 2 9.65 -21.57 -6.78
CA GLU A 2 10.73 -22.51 -6.50
C GLU A 2 12.09 -21.81 -6.49
N GLU A 3 13.09 -22.45 -5.89
CA GLU A 3 14.45 -21.94 -5.86
C GLU A 3 15.01 -21.84 -7.29
N GLY A 4 15.46 -20.64 -7.68
CA GLY A 4 15.96 -20.36 -9.03
C GLY A 4 14.90 -19.93 -10.05
N GLU A 5 13.62 -19.89 -9.70
CA GLU A 5 12.59 -19.30 -10.58
C GLU A 5 12.80 -17.78 -10.75
N ASP A 6 12.50 -17.30 -11.96
CA ASP A 6 12.64 -15.89 -12.32
C ASP A 6 11.63 -15.01 -11.57
N ARG A 7 12.14 -14.08 -10.76
CA ARG A 7 11.35 -13.11 -9.98
C ARG A 7 10.69 -12.03 -10.84
N ASN A 8 10.97 -12.00 -12.15
CA ASN A 8 10.24 -11.14 -13.09
C ASN A 8 8.87 -11.71 -13.49
N GLN A 9 8.55 -12.96 -13.10
CA GLN A 9 7.21 -13.53 -13.28
C GLN A 9 6.24 -12.94 -12.25
N LEU A 10 5.74 -11.74 -12.55
CA LEU A 10 4.98 -10.92 -11.61
C LEU A 10 3.77 -11.65 -11.02
N GLY A 11 2.99 -12.36 -11.84
CA GLY A 11 1.83 -13.12 -11.37
C GLY A 11 2.21 -14.15 -10.29
N LYS A 12 3.22 -15.00 -10.58
CA LYS A 12 3.72 -16.00 -9.62
C LYS A 12 4.34 -15.38 -8.38
N LEU A 13 5.02 -14.25 -8.53
CA LEU A 13 5.62 -13.51 -7.41
C LEU A 13 4.53 -13.01 -6.47
N ILE A 14 3.50 -12.35 -6.99
CA ILE A 14 2.36 -11.86 -6.21
C ILE A 14 1.68 -13.01 -5.48
N GLU A 15 1.39 -14.11 -6.17
CA GLU A 15 0.76 -15.29 -5.57
C GLU A 15 1.59 -15.87 -4.42
N ALA A 16 2.90 -16.05 -4.64
CA ALA A 16 3.80 -16.57 -3.62
C ALA A 16 3.89 -15.64 -2.40
N PHE A 17 3.97 -14.32 -2.62
CA PHE A 17 3.97 -13.34 -1.55
C PHE A 17 2.70 -13.43 -0.70
N CYS A 18 1.53 -13.45 -1.34
CA CYS A 18 0.24 -13.52 -0.65
C CYS A 18 0.03 -14.85 0.11
N GLN A 19 0.64 -15.95 -0.33
CA GLN A 19 0.51 -17.25 0.33
C GLN A 19 1.47 -17.43 1.51
N VAL A 20 2.71 -16.93 1.39
CA VAL A 20 3.78 -17.23 2.35
C VAL A 20 3.93 -16.12 3.39
N MET A 21 4.02 -14.86 2.95
CA MET A 21 4.39 -13.74 3.82
C MET A 21 3.45 -13.46 5.00
N PRO A 22 2.12 -13.67 4.91
CA PRO A 22 1.23 -13.39 6.04
C PRO A 22 1.56 -14.24 7.26
N LYS A 23 1.85 -15.53 7.05
CA LYS A 23 2.23 -16.44 8.13
C LYS A 23 3.58 -16.06 8.72
N GLU A 24 4.58 -15.84 7.86
CA GLU A 24 5.94 -15.49 8.31
C GLU A 24 5.95 -14.17 9.10
N LEU A 25 5.20 -13.15 8.65
CA LEU A 25 5.07 -11.89 9.37
C LEU A 25 4.36 -12.09 10.72
N LYS A 26 3.29 -12.88 10.76
CA LYS A 26 2.58 -13.16 12.00
C LYS A 26 3.47 -13.86 13.02
N ASP A 27 4.18 -14.91 12.61
CA ASP A 27 5.10 -15.67 13.47
C ASP A 27 6.23 -14.76 13.97
N PHE A 28 6.75 -13.89 13.11
CA PHE A 28 7.73 -12.87 13.51
C PHE A 28 7.19 -11.91 14.56
N ILE A 29 6.01 -11.31 14.34
CA ILE A 29 5.42 -10.36 15.29
C ILE A 29 5.13 -11.04 16.63
N VAL A 30 4.54 -12.23 16.62
CA VAL A 30 4.27 -13.01 17.84
C VAL A 30 5.57 -13.26 18.59
N LYS A 31 6.63 -13.69 17.89
CA LYS A 31 7.94 -13.92 18.49
C LYS A 31 8.52 -12.64 19.11
N VAL A 32 8.54 -11.52 18.40
CA VAL A 32 9.07 -10.25 18.93
C VAL A 32 8.26 -9.80 20.15
N ASN A 33 6.93 -9.92 20.10
CA ASN A 33 6.06 -9.45 21.17
C ASN A 33 6.04 -10.35 22.42
N THR A 34 6.76 -11.48 22.41
CA THR A 34 7.01 -12.28 23.64
C THR A 34 8.01 -11.61 24.58
N SER A 35 8.85 -10.71 24.07
CA SER A 35 9.75 -9.87 24.87
C SER A 35 8.97 -8.82 25.67
N GLU A 36 9.44 -8.45 26.87
CA GLU A 36 8.85 -7.33 27.63
C GLU A 36 9.28 -5.96 27.12
N GLU A 37 10.38 -5.91 26.37
CA GLU A 37 10.93 -4.70 25.74
C GLU A 37 10.74 -4.77 24.21
N ASP A 38 10.68 -3.61 23.55
CA ASP A 38 10.63 -3.47 22.07
C ASP A 38 9.46 -4.17 21.36
N LYS A 39 8.29 -4.23 22.00
CA LYS A 39 7.06 -4.77 21.39
C LYS A 39 6.66 -3.97 20.14
N ILE A 40 6.30 -4.69 19.07
CA ILE A 40 5.69 -4.13 17.87
C ILE A 40 4.27 -3.69 18.21
N THR A 41 4.04 -2.38 18.19
CA THR A 41 2.76 -1.74 18.51
C THR A 41 2.06 -1.15 17.29
N CYS A 42 2.76 -1.07 16.16
CA CYS A 42 2.25 -0.57 14.90
C CYS A 42 2.92 -1.29 13.71
N VAL A 43 2.14 -1.59 12.68
CA VAL A 43 2.63 -2.02 11.37
C VAL A 43 2.36 -0.92 10.36
N VAL A 44 3.42 -0.51 9.65
CA VAL A 44 3.36 0.41 8.52
C VAL A 44 3.65 -0.39 7.26
N ALA A 45 2.72 -0.42 6.32
CA ALA A 45 2.85 -1.23 5.11
C ALA A 45 2.31 -0.50 3.88
N ASP A 46 2.86 -0.86 2.72
CA ASP A 46 2.31 -0.44 1.42
C ASP A 46 0.85 -0.92 1.28
N LEU A 47 -0.03 -0.14 0.66
CA LEU A 47 -1.42 -0.56 0.42
C LEU A 47 -1.52 -1.84 -0.42
N ASN A 48 -0.58 -2.09 -1.33
CA ASN A 48 -0.50 -3.34 -2.06
C ASN A 48 -0.13 -4.54 -1.17
N MET A 49 0.41 -4.27 0.03
CA MET A 49 0.70 -5.29 1.05
C MET A 49 -0.44 -5.34 2.07
N GLY A 50 -1.71 -5.28 1.63
CA GLY A 50 -2.88 -5.30 2.50
C GLY A 50 -2.95 -6.53 3.41
N TRP A 51 -2.32 -7.64 3.01
CA TRP A 51 -2.15 -8.82 3.86
C TRP A 51 -1.37 -8.54 5.15
N ALA A 52 -0.42 -7.61 5.15
CA ALA A 52 0.34 -7.22 6.34
C ALA A 52 -0.54 -6.44 7.32
N LEU A 53 -1.44 -5.62 6.79
CA LEU A 53 -2.43 -4.88 7.57
C LEU A 53 -3.49 -5.84 8.13
N ASP A 54 -3.91 -6.85 7.37
CA ASP A 54 -4.80 -7.92 7.84
C ASP A 54 -4.16 -8.71 9.01
N VAL A 55 -2.86 -9.06 8.91
CA VAL A 55 -2.12 -9.71 10.02
C VAL A 55 -2.06 -8.81 11.25
N ALA A 56 -1.75 -7.54 11.08
CA ALA A 56 -1.72 -6.58 12.19
C ALA A 56 -3.11 -6.42 12.84
N ALA A 57 -4.19 -6.41 12.05
CA ALA A 57 -5.56 -6.39 12.55
C ALA A 57 -5.86 -7.63 13.39
N GLU A 58 -5.48 -8.82 12.93
CA GLU A 58 -5.68 -10.08 13.66
C GLU A 58 -5.01 -10.06 15.04
N LEU A 59 -3.84 -9.41 15.13
CA LEU A 59 -3.06 -9.30 16.37
C LEU A 59 -3.46 -8.09 17.24
N GLY A 60 -4.47 -7.30 16.84
CA GLY A 60 -4.89 -6.10 17.57
C GLY A 60 -3.85 -4.98 17.56
N ILE A 61 -2.98 -4.95 16.56
CA ILE A 61 -1.90 -3.97 16.39
C ILE A 61 -2.36 -2.83 15.50
N SER A 62 -1.87 -1.61 15.77
CA SER A 62 -2.20 -0.42 14.97
C SER A 62 -1.67 -0.55 13.54
N ARG A 63 -2.41 0.01 12.57
CA ARG A 63 -2.19 -0.18 11.13
C ARG A 63 -2.07 1.15 10.42
N VAL A 64 -0.95 1.37 9.74
CA VAL A 64 -0.76 2.51 8.85
C VAL A 64 -0.55 1.99 7.44
N ALA A 65 -1.44 2.36 6.53
CA ALA A 65 -1.29 2.10 5.12
C ALA A 65 -0.50 3.21 4.45
N VAL A 66 0.37 2.87 3.50
CA VAL A 66 1.17 3.81 2.73
C VAL A 66 0.88 3.62 1.24
N TRP A 67 0.47 4.68 0.56
CA TRP A 67 0.46 4.74 -0.89
C TRP A 67 1.70 5.49 -1.38
N PRO A 68 2.64 4.83 -2.08
CA PRO A 68 3.88 5.46 -2.49
C PRO A 68 3.76 6.32 -3.76
N ALA A 69 2.60 6.27 -4.44
CA ALA A 69 2.35 6.97 -5.69
C ALA A 69 1.37 8.16 -5.50
N SER A 70 0.84 8.71 -6.61
CA SER A 70 -0.02 9.89 -6.55
C SER A 70 -1.39 9.59 -5.94
N MET A 71 -1.99 10.59 -5.29
CA MET A 71 -3.35 10.46 -4.74
C MET A 71 -4.36 10.22 -5.85
N PHE A 72 -4.18 10.86 -7.01
CA PHE A 72 -5.07 10.65 -8.14
C PHE A 72 -5.05 9.18 -8.61
N GLN A 73 -3.88 8.54 -8.65
CA GLN A 73 -3.78 7.13 -8.99
C GLN A 73 -4.48 6.22 -7.96
N LEU A 74 -4.33 6.52 -6.66
CA LEU A 74 -5.06 5.80 -5.61
C LEU A 74 -6.57 5.88 -5.82
N VAL A 75 -7.09 7.08 -6.09
CA VAL A 75 -8.51 7.30 -6.33
C VAL A 75 -9.01 6.53 -7.56
N VAL A 76 -8.22 6.47 -8.64
CA VAL A 76 -8.54 5.66 -9.82
C VAL A 76 -8.66 4.18 -9.44
N CYS A 77 -7.73 3.64 -8.64
CA CYS A 77 -7.82 2.26 -8.14
C CYS A 77 -9.08 2.06 -7.28
N LEU A 78 -9.42 3.00 -6.39
CA LEU A 78 -10.62 2.93 -5.56
C LEU A 78 -11.92 3.01 -6.36
N CYS A 79 -11.90 3.59 -7.56
CA CYS A 79 -13.05 3.65 -8.46
C CYS A 79 -13.30 2.36 -9.26
N ILE A 80 -12.49 1.30 -9.10
CA ILE A 80 -12.68 0.02 -9.82
C ILE A 80 -14.13 -0.50 -9.75
N PRO A 81 -14.83 -0.52 -8.59
CA PRO A 81 -16.22 -0.97 -8.54
C PRO A 81 -17.14 -0.16 -9.48
N LYS A 82 -17.00 1.17 -9.47
CA LYS A 82 -17.75 2.06 -10.36
C LYS A 82 -17.44 1.80 -11.84
N MET A 83 -16.17 1.53 -12.18
CA MET A 83 -15.78 1.23 -13.56
C MET A 83 -16.44 -0.06 -14.08
N ILE A 84 -16.61 -1.06 -13.20
CA ILE A 84 -17.33 -2.30 -13.52
C ILE A 84 -18.82 -2.01 -13.70
N ASP A 85 -19.44 -1.28 -12.75
CA ASP A 85 -20.86 -0.93 -12.79
C ASP A 85 -21.23 -0.10 -14.03
N ASP A 86 -20.37 0.85 -14.42
CA ASP A 86 -20.54 1.71 -15.60
C ASP A 86 -20.23 0.99 -16.92
N GLY A 87 -19.87 -0.30 -16.87
CA GLY A 87 -19.53 -1.14 -18.02
C GLY A 87 -18.28 -0.69 -18.77
N LEU A 88 -17.37 0.02 -18.10
CA LEU A 88 -16.09 0.43 -18.68
C LEU A 88 -15.12 -0.76 -18.76
N ILE A 89 -15.06 -1.54 -17.68
CA ILE A 89 -14.25 -2.75 -17.57
C ILE A 89 -15.11 -3.94 -17.14
N ASP A 90 -14.65 -5.16 -17.45
CA ASP A 90 -15.26 -6.39 -16.96
C ASP A 90 -14.75 -6.76 -15.56
N GLU A 91 -15.27 -7.86 -15.00
CA GLU A 91 -14.85 -8.38 -13.68
C GLU A 91 -13.39 -8.84 -13.61
N ASN A 92 -12.71 -8.98 -14.76
CA ASN A 92 -11.29 -9.32 -14.84
C ASN A 92 -10.40 -8.09 -15.10
N GLY A 93 -10.99 -6.89 -15.19
CA GLY A 93 -10.29 -5.64 -15.42
C GLY A 93 -10.03 -5.30 -16.89
N PHE A 94 -10.57 -6.05 -17.84
CA PHE A 94 -10.40 -5.79 -19.28
C PHE A 94 -11.42 -4.78 -19.79
N LEU A 95 -11.01 -3.92 -20.73
CA LEU A 95 -11.88 -2.90 -21.32
C LEU A 95 -13.05 -3.53 -22.10
N VAL A 96 -14.27 -3.15 -21.75
CA VAL A 96 -15.49 -3.48 -22.49
C VAL A 96 -15.77 -2.41 -23.54
N ASP A 97 -15.64 -1.13 -23.16
CA ASP A 97 -15.72 0.01 -24.06
C ASP A 97 -14.33 0.65 -24.20
N LYS A 98 -13.78 0.61 -25.43
CA LYS A 98 -12.40 1.05 -25.73
C LYS A 98 -12.30 2.52 -26.14
N ASP A 99 -13.43 3.17 -26.39
CA ASP A 99 -13.51 4.55 -26.86
C ASP A 99 -14.02 5.49 -25.76
N LYS A 100 -14.65 4.95 -24.72
CA LYS A 100 -15.08 5.69 -23.54
C LYS A 100 -13.91 6.12 -22.66
N MET A 101 -13.79 7.42 -22.44
CA MET A 101 -12.85 7.97 -21.46
C MET A 101 -13.39 7.81 -20.04
N PHE A 102 -12.50 7.58 -19.07
CA PHE A 102 -12.87 7.54 -17.66
C PHE A 102 -12.65 8.89 -16.99
N GLN A 103 -13.59 9.31 -16.14
CA GLN A 103 -13.42 10.46 -15.26
C GLN A 103 -13.84 10.09 -13.86
N VAL A 104 -12.96 10.36 -12.90
CA VAL A 104 -13.24 10.15 -11.47
C VAL A 104 -14.39 11.07 -11.03
N SER A 105 -14.31 12.35 -11.40
CA SER A 105 -15.32 13.37 -11.18
C SER A 105 -15.38 14.37 -12.34
N PRO A 106 -16.45 15.18 -12.46
CA PRO A 106 -16.58 16.18 -13.52
C PRO A 106 -15.46 17.23 -13.55
N THR A 107 -14.75 17.42 -12.44
CA THR A 107 -13.67 18.42 -12.33
C THR A 107 -12.28 17.83 -12.54
N THR A 108 -12.17 16.51 -12.71
CA THR A 108 -10.90 15.81 -12.92
C THR A 108 -10.61 15.58 -14.41
N PRO A 109 -9.33 15.48 -14.80
CA PRO A 109 -8.98 15.11 -16.17
C PRO A 109 -9.59 13.77 -16.58
N ALA A 110 -9.97 13.68 -17.87
CA ALA A 110 -10.32 12.40 -18.47
C ALA A 110 -9.07 11.53 -18.67
N ILE A 111 -9.22 10.24 -18.40
CA ILE A 111 -8.16 9.23 -18.50
C ILE A 111 -8.52 8.29 -19.64
N ASP A 112 -7.57 8.02 -20.53
CA ASP A 112 -7.69 6.92 -21.48
C ASP A 112 -7.55 5.61 -20.68
N PRO A 113 -8.58 4.75 -20.62
CA PRO A 113 -8.53 3.51 -19.86
C PRO A 113 -7.37 2.59 -20.24
N LYS A 114 -6.79 2.72 -21.44
CA LYS A 114 -5.59 1.97 -21.85
C LYS A 114 -4.35 2.31 -21.01
N GLN A 115 -4.38 3.41 -20.27
CA GLN A 115 -3.32 3.83 -19.35
C GLN A 115 -3.49 3.28 -17.93
N PHE A 116 -4.56 2.52 -17.64
CA PHE A 116 -4.70 1.89 -16.33
C PHE A 116 -3.53 0.94 -16.07
N VAL A 117 -2.97 1.02 -14.86
CA VAL A 117 -1.70 0.35 -14.50
C VAL A 117 -1.74 -1.16 -14.70
N TRP A 118 -2.89 -1.81 -14.52
CA TRP A 118 -2.99 -3.26 -14.73
C TRP A 118 -3.09 -3.64 -16.21
N LEU A 119 -3.38 -2.70 -17.12
CA LEU A 119 -3.44 -2.92 -18.57
C LEU A 119 -2.12 -2.62 -19.30
N THR A 120 -1.14 -2.01 -18.61
CA THR A 120 0.16 -1.69 -19.22
C THR A 120 1.09 -2.91 -19.36
N PHE A 121 0.72 -4.06 -18.81
CA PHE A 121 1.48 -5.30 -18.90
C PHE A 121 1.24 -6.00 -20.25
N ALA A 122 2.25 -6.69 -20.78
CA ALA A 122 2.14 -7.33 -22.09
C ALA A 122 1.25 -8.60 -22.07
N ASP A 123 1.29 -9.37 -20.98
CA ASP A 123 0.58 -10.65 -20.86
C ASP A 123 -0.77 -10.50 -20.16
N SER A 124 -1.83 -11.03 -20.77
CA SER A 124 -3.21 -10.92 -20.26
C SER A 124 -3.44 -11.64 -18.93
N SER A 125 -2.69 -12.71 -18.62
CA SER A 125 -2.77 -13.39 -17.33
C SER A 125 -2.16 -12.51 -16.24
N ASP A 126 -1.02 -11.88 -16.51
CA ASP A 126 -0.40 -10.93 -15.58
C ASP A 126 -1.29 -9.70 -15.34
N GLN A 127 -1.93 -9.17 -16.39
CA GLN A 127 -2.91 -8.08 -16.27
C GLN A 127 -4.04 -8.45 -15.31
N LYS A 128 -4.63 -9.64 -15.48
CA LYS A 128 -5.71 -10.13 -14.62
C LYS A 128 -5.24 -10.37 -13.18
N THR A 129 -4.08 -10.97 -12.98
CA THR A 129 -3.53 -11.21 -11.64
C THR A 129 -3.27 -9.90 -10.91
N LEU A 130 -2.68 -8.92 -11.58
CA LEU A 130 -2.45 -7.59 -11.00
C LEU A 130 -3.76 -6.85 -10.72
N PHE A 131 -4.74 -6.90 -11.62
CA PHE A 131 -6.06 -6.30 -11.40
C PHE A 131 -6.73 -6.88 -10.14
N ASN A 132 -6.77 -8.20 -10.02
CA ASN A 132 -7.36 -8.87 -8.85
C ASN A 132 -6.62 -8.51 -7.56
N PHE A 133 -5.29 -8.41 -7.63
CA PHE A 133 -4.47 -8.00 -6.50
C PHE A 133 -4.75 -6.55 -6.06
N ILE A 134 -4.86 -5.60 -6.99
CA ILE A 134 -5.23 -4.20 -6.68
C ILE A 134 -6.64 -4.15 -6.08
N LYS A 135 -7.62 -4.79 -6.74
CA LYS A 135 -9.03 -4.83 -6.29
C LYS A 135 -9.15 -5.41 -4.87
N ALA A 136 -8.44 -6.49 -4.56
CA ALA A 136 -8.47 -7.13 -3.26
C ALA A 136 -7.86 -6.26 -2.14
N ASN A 137 -6.83 -5.47 -2.48
CA ASN A 137 -6.12 -4.62 -1.52
C ASN A 137 -6.81 -3.27 -1.26
N ASN A 138 -7.70 -2.79 -2.13
CA ASN A 138 -8.39 -1.50 -1.95
C ASN A 138 -9.09 -1.37 -0.58
N LYS A 139 -9.61 -2.47 -0.02
CA LYS A 139 -10.23 -2.49 1.33
C LYS A 139 -9.28 -2.00 2.43
N ALA A 140 -7.96 -2.07 2.21
CA ALA A 140 -6.94 -1.66 3.18
C ALA A 140 -7.02 -0.16 3.52
N VAL A 141 -7.50 0.67 2.59
CA VAL A 141 -7.76 2.09 2.85
C VAL A 141 -8.80 2.23 3.97
N ASP A 142 -9.87 1.44 3.93
CA ASP A 142 -10.96 1.49 4.91
C ASP A 142 -10.63 0.80 6.23
N THR A 143 -9.73 -0.18 6.23
CA THR A 143 -9.37 -0.93 7.45
C THR A 143 -8.14 -0.39 8.18
N ALA A 144 -7.28 0.40 7.54
CA ALA A 144 -6.14 1.03 8.22
C ALA A 144 -6.60 2.14 9.20
N ASP A 145 -5.86 2.31 10.29
CA ASP A 145 -6.13 3.40 11.25
C ASP A 145 -5.71 4.75 10.65
N TRP A 146 -4.63 4.74 9.85
CA TRP A 146 -4.15 5.89 9.09
C TRP A 146 -3.76 5.51 7.67
N VAL A 147 -3.94 6.44 6.74
CA VAL A 147 -3.48 6.30 5.36
C VAL A 147 -2.53 7.45 5.04
N LEU A 148 -1.29 7.11 4.74
CA LEU A 148 -0.27 8.00 4.23
C LEU A 148 -0.24 7.92 2.72
N CYS A 149 -0.09 9.06 2.07
CA CYS A 149 0.15 9.09 0.63
C CYS A 149 1.37 9.96 0.32
N ASN A 150 2.22 9.47 -0.58
CA ASN A 150 3.35 10.21 -1.12
C ASN A 150 2.89 11.19 -2.22
N SER A 151 2.02 12.11 -1.84
CA SER A 151 1.57 13.20 -2.70
C SER A 151 1.45 14.50 -1.90
N SER A 152 1.12 15.60 -2.58
CA SER A 152 0.94 16.91 -2.00
C SER A 152 -0.49 17.40 -2.19
N LEU A 153 -1.11 17.84 -1.10
CA LEU A 153 -2.42 18.51 -1.12
C LEU A 153 -2.43 19.73 -2.05
N GLU A 154 -1.30 20.43 -2.17
CA GLU A 154 -1.17 21.59 -3.06
C GLU A 154 -1.21 21.20 -4.54
N LEU A 155 -0.71 20.01 -4.88
CA LEU A 155 -0.64 19.52 -6.26
C LEU A 155 -1.92 18.81 -6.70
N GLU A 156 -2.57 18.07 -5.80
CA GLU A 156 -3.73 17.23 -6.13
C GLU A 156 -4.94 17.49 -5.21
N PRO A 157 -5.35 18.75 -4.94
CA PRO A 157 -6.32 19.08 -3.88
C PRO A 157 -7.65 18.32 -4.02
N GLN A 158 -8.12 18.14 -5.25
CA GLN A 158 -9.36 17.41 -5.52
C GLN A 158 -9.25 15.92 -5.17
N ALA A 159 -8.09 15.29 -5.38
CA ALA A 159 -7.93 13.86 -5.10
C ALA A 159 -7.98 13.56 -3.59
N PHE A 160 -7.49 14.48 -2.75
CA PHE A 160 -7.55 14.34 -1.30
C PHE A 160 -8.98 14.34 -0.76
N THR A 161 -9.89 15.14 -1.34
CA THR A 161 -11.31 15.16 -0.93
C THR A 161 -12.05 13.85 -1.20
N LEU A 162 -11.48 12.98 -2.04
CA LEU A 162 -12.06 11.70 -2.41
C LEU A 162 -11.57 10.54 -1.52
N VAL A 163 -10.57 10.79 -0.65
CA VAL A 163 -10.06 9.82 0.32
C VAL A 163 -9.94 10.48 1.69
N PRO A 164 -11.06 10.63 2.44
CA PRO A 164 -11.13 11.43 3.66
C PRO A 164 -10.09 11.06 4.73
N LYS A 165 -9.68 9.80 4.83
CA LYS A 165 -8.65 9.35 5.79
C LYS A 165 -7.28 9.97 5.56
N VAL A 166 -6.91 10.22 4.30
CA VAL A 166 -5.64 10.89 3.97
C VAL A 166 -5.74 12.37 4.31
N GLU A 167 -6.90 12.98 4.02
CA GLU A 167 -7.18 14.37 4.36
C GLU A 167 -7.18 14.62 5.88
N GLU A 168 -7.78 13.73 6.67
CA GLU A 168 -7.83 13.83 8.13
C GLU A 168 -6.44 13.92 8.76
N LEU A 169 -5.50 13.08 8.29
CA LEU A 169 -4.13 13.09 8.77
C LEU A 169 -3.43 14.42 8.46
N LEU A 170 -3.61 14.95 7.25
CA LEU A 170 -3.01 16.22 6.83
C LEU A 170 -3.75 17.44 7.38
N GLY A 171 -5.01 17.32 7.76
CA GLY A 171 -5.79 18.39 8.38
C GLY A 171 -5.45 18.60 9.85
N ASN A 172 -4.87 17.60 10.51
CA ASN A 172 -4.64 17.61 11.95
C ASN A 172 -3.36 18.39 12.34
N ASP A 173 -3.56 19.55 12.97
CA ASP A 173 -2.47 20.44 13.38
C ASP A 173 -1.55 19.85 14.46
N ASP A 174 -2.05 18.93 15.29
CA ASP A 174 -1.22 18.24 16.28
C ASP A 174 -0.28 17.23 15.61
N PHE A 175 -0.70 16.56 14.54
CA PHE A 175 0.21 15.73 13.73
C PHE A 175 1.22 16.58 12.98
N LYS A 176 0.81 17.71 12.39
CA LYS A 176 1.75 18.65 11.74
C LYS A 176 2.81 19.15 12.71
N ARG A 177 2.41 19.57 13.91
CA ARG A 177 3.37 20.07 14.92
C ARG A 177 4.32 18.96 15.35
N ARG A 178 3.81 17.75 15.61
CA ARG A 178 4.63 16.60 16.02
C ARG A 178 5.54 16.11 14.89
N SER A 179 5.15 16.19 13.63
CA SER A 179 5.96 15.70 12.52
C SER A 179 7.31 16.41 12.42
N PHE A 180 7.35 17.72 12.72
CA PHE A 180 8.61 18.47 12.80
C PHE A 180 9.53 17.95 13.91
N GLN A 181 8.99 17.67 15.11
CA GLN A 181 9.75 17.11 16.22
C GLN A 181 10.24 15.68 15.90
N VAL A 182 9.36 14.85 15.33
CA VAL A 182 9.69 13.48 14.93
C VAL A 182 10.77 13.47 13.83
N LYS A 183 10.79 14.45 12.93
CA LYS A 183 11.84 14.59 11.90
C LYS A 183 13.24 14.74 12.54
N GLU A 184 13.36 15.52 13.60
CA GLU A 184 14.63 15.66 14.35
C GLU A 184 14.99 14.37 15.09
N MET A 185 14.02 13.72 15.73
CA MET A 185 14.23 12.43 16.40
C MET A 185 14.68 11.34 15.42
N LEU A 186 14.06 11.28 14.24
CA LEU A 186 14.42 10.35 13.16
C LEU A 186 15.86 10.58 12.69
N ALA A 187 16.26 11.83 12.46
CA ALA A 187 17.63 12.16 12.09
C ALA A 187 18.65 11.61 13.09
N THR A 188 18.30 11.63 14.39
CA THR A 188 19.14 11.05 15.45
C THR A 188 19.10 9.52 15.41
N SER A 189 17.94 8.90 15.24
CA SER A 189 17.78 7.44 15.20
C SER A 189 18.50 6.76 14.03
N VAL A 190 18.54 7.42 12.86
CA VAL A 190 19.21 6.90 11.65
C VAL A 190 20.68 7.28 11.56
N SER A 191 21.16 8.17 12.43
CA SER A 191 22.58 8.53 12.47
C SER A 191 23.45 7.34 12.91
N GLU A 192 24.76 7.45 12.68
CA GLU A 192 25.72 6.43 13.09
C GLU A 192 25.67 6.21 14.61
N GLY A 193 25.45 4.96 15.04
CA GLY A 193 25.23 4.62 16.46
C GLY A 193 23.80 4.80 16.99
N GLY A 194 22.89 5.31 16.15
CA GLY A 194 21.46 5.43 16.46
C GLY A 194 20.73 4.08 16.56
N SER A 195 19.52 4.11 17.13
CA SER A 195 18.69 2.91 17.38
C SER A 195 18.36 2.15 16.09
N SER A 196 17.95 2.84 15.02
CA SER A 196 17.60 2.17 13.75
C SER A 196 18.80 1.46 13.14
N THR A 197 19.98 2.09 13.18
CA THR A 197 21.24 1.51 12.69
C THR A 197 21.63 0.26 13.47
N LYS A 198 21.41 0.25 14.79
CA LYS A 198 21.63 -0.93 15.64
C LYS A 198 20.65 -2.05 15.32
N THR A 199 19.35 -1.75 15.19
CA THR A 199 18.33 -2.74 14.85
C THR A 199 18.63 -3.39 13.49
N LEU A 200 18.96 -2.58 12.47
CA LEU A 200 19.32 -3.10 11.15
C LEU A 200 20.57 -3.98 11.23
N LYS A 201 21.60 -3.58 11.98
CA LYS A 201 22.79 -4.39 12.18
C LYS A 201 22.46 -5.74 12.82
N ASN A 202 21.69 -5.74 13.91
CA ASN A 202 21.26 -6.97 14.58
C ASN A 202 20.47 -7.89 13.64
N PHE A 203 19.56 -7.33 12.85
CA PHE A 203 18.82 -8.07 11.83
C PHE A 203 19.75 -8.70 10.78
N THR A 204 20.75 -7.94 10.32
CA THR A 204 21.72 -8.41 9.32
C THR A 204 22.65 -9.50 9.88
N GLU A 205 23.01 -9.43 11.17
CA GLU A 205 23.76 -10.46 11.88
C GLU A 205 22.93 -11.73 12.05
N TRP A 206 21.65 -11.58 12.42
CA TRP A 206 20.71 -12.70 12.52
C TRP A 206 20.56 -13.45 11.19
N LEU A 207 20.46 -12.75 10.06
CA LEU A 207 20.39 -13.38 8.74
C LEU A 207 21.63 -14.20 8.35
N LYS A 208 22.78 -13.96 9.01
CA LYS A 208 24.04 -14.68 8.77
C LYS A 208 24.24 -15.87 9.72
N SER A 209 23.34 -16.06 10.68
CA SER A 209 23.37 -17.11 11.71
C SER A 209 22.70 -18.37 11.21
#